data_AF-A0A3R6RDR5-F1
#
_entry.id   AF-A0A3R6RDR5-F1
#
_cell.length_a   1.000
_cell.length_b   1.000
_cell.length_c   1.000
_cell.angle_alpha   90.00
_cell.angle_beta   90.00
_cell.angle_gamma   90.00
#
_symmetry.space_group_name_H-M   'P 1'
#
loop_
_entity.id
_entity.type
_entity.pdbx_description
1 polymer ?
#
loop_
_entity_poly.entity_id
_entity_poly.type
_entity_poly.pdbx_seq_one_letter_code
_entity_poly.pdbx_strand_id
1 'polypeptide(L)'
;MYKIYVHINKVNGKLYIGQTGEDNVEKRYKNGLNYLRCPYFYNAIQKYGWDNFEHIVLFNNLSKDVADIVETALIDKYDTTNRDFGYNLQSGGTNGKPNDVTRLKMSENHADVSGENNPMYHKNHSLETRLKMSKNRPSYIGKNNPNYGKKCSEYSKEMTRKKNSKPIVQLTKDGEYIRKWNSASEAGRNLDIRQSTISKVCNGDKYCHTAGGYKWVYEGEYLT
;
A
#
# COMPACT_ATOMS: atom_id res chain seq x y z
N MET A 1 0.99 -24.09 10.29
CA MET A 1 0.97 -24.43 8.85
C MET A 1 -0.47 -24.48 8.39
N TYR A 2 -0.72 -24.28 7.10
CA TYR A 2 -2.06 -24.15 6.54
C TYR A 2 -2.49 -25.40 5.77
N LYS A 3 -3.80 -25.63 5.74
CA LYS A 3 -4.48 -26.66 4.96
C LYS A 3 -5.51 -26.01 4.06
N ILE A 4 -5.69 -26.58 2.88
CA ILE A 4 -6.77 -26.22 1.95
C ILE A 4 -7.76 -27.37 1.91
N TYR A 5 -9.05 -27.05 1.99
CA TYR A 5 -10.13 -28.02 1.95
C TYR A 5 -11.24 -27.56 1.02
N VAL A 6 -12.08 -28.51 0.62
CA VAL A 6 -13.31 -28.29 -0.14
C VAL A 6 -14.48 -28.97 0.55
N HIS A 7 -15.62 -28.29 0.54
CA HIS A 7 -16.92 -28.84 0.90
C HIS A 7 -17.76 -28.99 -0.36
N ILE A 8 -18.14 -30.22 -0.67
CA ILE A 8 -18.93 -30.56 -1.86
C ILE A 8 -20.36 -30.84 -1.43
N ASN A 9 -21.32 -30.09 -1.95
CA ASN A 9 -22.73 -30.40 -1.70
C ASN A 9 -23.15 -31.63 -2.52
N LYS A 10 -23.49 -32.74 -1.86
CA LYS A 10 -23.88 -33.99 -2.53
C LYS A 10 -25.18 -33.89 -3.33
N VAL A 11 -26.03 -32.89 -3.04
CA VAL A 11 -27.35 -32.70 -3.66
C VAL A 11 -27.25 -31.97 -5.01
N ASN A 12 -26.35 -31.00 -5.13
CA ASN A 12 -26.28 -30.14 -6.33
C ASN A 12 -24.86 -29.97 -6.90
N GLY A 13 -23.85 -30.59 -6.30
CA GLY A 13 -22.46 -30.56 -6.76
C GLY A 13 -21.72 -29.25 -6.47
N LYS A 14 -22.35 -28.24 -5.87
CA LYS A 14 -21.72 -26.94 -5.62
C LYS A 14 -20.63 -27.02 -4.57
N LEU A 15 -19.61 -26.19 -4.75
CA LEU A 15 -18.38 -26.24 -3.97
C LEU A 15 -18.21 -25.03 -3.03
N TYR A 16 -17.60 -25.27 -1.88
CA TYR A 16 -17.00 -24.23 -1.06
C TYR A 16 -15.54 -24.58 -0.81
N ILE A 17 -14.61 -23.70 -1.19
CA ILE A 17 -13.18 -23.88 -0.96
C ILE A 17 -12.76 -22.97 0.19
N GLY A 18 -11.96 -23.49 1.12
CA GLY A 18 -11.46 -22.69 2.22
C GLY A 18 -10.10 -23.15 2.73
N GLN A 19 -9.46 -22.28 3.48
CA GLN A 19 -8.21 -22.58 4.17
C GLN A 19 -8.36 -22.59 5.70
N THR A 20 -7.41 -23.24 6.38
CA THR A 20 -7.28 -23.18 7.84
C THR A 20 -5.85 -23.34 8.32
N GLY A 21 -5.50 -22.60 9.38
CA GLY A 21 -4.27 -22.80 10.14
C GLY A 21 -4.45 -23.75 11.33
N GLU A 22 -5.66 -24.24 11.58
CA GLU A 22 -5.96 -25.20 12.65
C GLU A 22 -5.39 -26.58 12.32
N ASP A 23 -4.85 -27.25 13.34
CA ASP A 23 -4.27 -28.58 13.18
C ASP A 23 -5.32 -29.63 12.84
N ASN A 24 -6.46 -29.61 13.55
CA ASN A 24 -7.61 -30.45 13.26
C ASN A 24 -8.70 -29.69 12.51
N VAL A 25 -8.97 -30.09 11.26
CA VAL A 25 -9.97 -29.43 10.40
C VAL A 25 -11.39 -29.49 10.98
N GLU A 26 -11.73 -30.51 11.77
CA GLU A 26 -13.06 -30.61 12.40
C GLU A 26 -13.31 -29.49 13.42
N LYS A 27 -12.26 -29.06 14.13
CA LYS A 27 -12.37 -27.88 15.02
C LYS A 27 -12.64 -26.61 14.23
N ARG A 28 -12.06 -26.49 13.04
CA ARG A 28 -12.33 -25.37 12.11
C ARG A 28 -13.75 -25.43 11.57
N TYR A 29 -14.26 -26.61 11.24
CA TYR A 29 -15.59 -26.77 10.66
C TYR A 29 -16.70 -26.57 11.69
N LYS A 30 -16.52 -27.19 12.86
CA LYS A 30 -17.46 -27.18 13.99
C LYS A 30 -18.89 -27.49 13.53
N ASN A 31 -19.05 -28.57 12.76
CA ASN A 31 -20.32 -29.01 12.18
C ASN A 31 -21.09 -27.86 11.48
N GLY A 32 -20.37 -27.00 10.77
CA GLY A 32 -20.96 -25.88 10.03
C GLY A 32 -21.07 -24.56 10.81
N LEU A 33 -20.98 -24.57 12.15
CA LEU A 33 -21.22 -23.38 12.98
C LEU A 33 -20.21 -22.25 12.73
N ASN A 34 -18.97 -22.60 12.38
CA ASN A 34 -17.92 -21.62 12.12
C ASN A 34 -18.06 -20.94 10.75
N TYR A 35 -19.09 -21.27 9.96
CA TYR A 35 -19.39 -20.63 8.68
C TYR A 35 -20.48 -19.56 8.76
N LEU A 36 -20.95 -19.17 9.95
CA LEU A 36 -21.97 -18.13 10.12
C LEU A 36 -21.68 -16.81 9.36
N ARG A 37 -20.38 -16.45 9.23
CA ARG A 37 -19.92 -15.26 8.49
C ARG A 37 -19.78 -15.47 6.98
N CYS A 38 -20.06 -16.68 6.48
CA CYS A 38 -20.06 -17.06 5.08
C CYS A 38 -21.52 -17.33 4.67
N PRO A 39 -22.34 -16.28 4.40
CA PRO A 39 -23.79 -16.40 4.32
C PRO A 39 -24.26 -17.42 3.29
N TYR A 40 -23.65 -17.48 2.10
CA TYR A 40 -24.07 -18.43 1.07
C TYR A 40 -23.83 -19.88 1.47
N PHE A 41 -22.67 -20.18 2.03
CA PHE A 41 -22.36 -21.52 2.48
C PHE A 41 -23.15 -21.89 3.74
N TYR A 42 -23.28 -20.98 4.71
CA TYR A 42 -24.08 -21.21 5.91
C TYR A 42 -25.55 -21.48 5.58
N ASN A 43 -26.16 -20.68 4.70
CA ASN A 43 -27.52 -20.90 4.25
C ASN A 43 -27.68 -22.25 3.53
N ALA A 44 -26.67 -22.69 2.77
CA ALA A 44 -26.67 -24.01 2.16
C ALA A 44 -26.59 -25.13 3.22
N ILE A 45 -25.77 -24.97 4.25
CA ILE A 45 -25.74 -25.91 5.40
C ILE A 45 -27.09 -25.95 6.11
N GLN A 46 -27.74 -24.80 6.34
CA GLN A 46 -29.07 -24.75 6.96
C GLN A 46 -30.13 -25.42 6.08
N LYS A 47 -30.02 -25.29 4.76
CA LYS A 47 -30.99 -25.84 3.80
C LYS A 47 -30.83 -27.35 3.58
N TYR A 48 -29.60 -27.82 3.42
CA TYR A 48 -29.32 -29.20 3.03
C TYR A 48 -28.82 -30.06 4.19
N GLY A 49 -28.40 -29.48 5.31
CA GLY A 49 -27.79 -30.21 6.43
C GLY A 49 -26.30 -30.45 6.23
N TRP A 50 -25.54 -30.47 7.33
CA TRP A 50 -24.07 -30.63 7.31
C TRP A 50 -23.64 -31.98 6.71
N ASP A 51 -24.36 -33.07 7.02
CA ASP A 51 -24.03 -34.43 6.57
C ASP A 51 -24.20 -34.63 5.05
N ASN A 52 -24.95 -33.74 4.39
CA ASN A 52 -25.10 -33.70 2.94
C ASN A 52 -23.95 -32.96 2.22
N PHE A 53 -22.92 -32.57 2.96
CA PHE A 53 -21.66 -32.12 2.41
C PHE A 53 -20.60 -33.22 2.56
N GLU A 54 -19.73 -33.33 1.55
CA GLU A 54 -18.50 -34.10 1.63
C GLU A 54 -17.35 -33.13 1.93
N HIS A 55 -16.55 -33.45 2.95
CA HIS A 55 -15.48 -32.60 3.44
C HIS A 55 -14.13 -33.22 3.09
N ILE A 56 -13.37 -32.58 2.19
CA ILE A 56 -12.12 -33.13 1.67
C ILE A 56 -10.98 -32.15 1.90
N VAL A 57 -9.88 -32.62 2.49
CA VAL A 57 -8.64 -31.84 2.59
C VAL A 57 -7.81 -32.08 1.33
N LEU A 58 -7.59 -31.02 0.55
CA LEU A 58 -6.88 -31.07 -0.74
C LEU A 58 -5.37 -30.95 -0.55
N PHE A 59 -4.94 -30.03 0.31
CA PHE A 59 -3.52 -29.75 0.55
C PHE A 59 -3.26 -29.58 2.04
N ASN A 60 -2.10 -30.03 2.49
CA ASN A 60 -1.63 -29.91 3.86
C ASN A 60 -0.26 -29.23 3.89
N ASN A 61 0.13 -28.77 5.08
CA ASN A 61 1.51 -28.36 5.37
C ASN A 61 1.99 -27.13 4.57
N LEU A 62 1.09 -26.21 4.23
CA LEU A 62 1.43 -25.02 3.45
C LEU A 62 1.90 -23.85 4.34
N SER A 63 2.74 -22.97 3.81
CA SER A 63 2.91 -21.63 4.38
C SER A 63 1.64 -20.80 4.12
N LYS A 64 1.46 -19.70 4.86
CA LYS A 64 0.30 -18.81 4.69
C LYS A 64 0.20 -18.28 3.25
N ASP A 65 1.32 -17.78 2.73
CA ASP A 65 1.37 -17.16 1.41
C ASP A 65 1.05 -18.16 0.30
N VAL A 66 1.57 -19.38 0.40
CA VAL A 66 1.27 -20.45 -0.56
C VAL A 66 -0.18 -20.89 -0.45
N ALA A 67 -0.73 -20.98 0.77
CA ALA A 67 -2.14 -21.30 0.96
C ALA A 67 -3.07 -20.24 0.35
N ASP A 68 -2.75 -18.95 0.46
CA ASP A 68 -3.53 -17.87 -0.17
C ASP A 68 -3.53 -17.97 -1.69
N ILE A 69 -2.36 -18.25 -2.29
CA ILE A 69 -2.22 -18.43 -3.74
C ILE A 69 -3.04 -19.64 -4.21
N VAL A 70 -2.92 -20.78 -3.52
CA VAL A 70 -3.62 -22.01 -3.88
C VAL A 70 -5.13 -21.89 -3.69
N GLU A 71 -5.60 -21.30 -2.57
CA GLU A 71 -7.03 -21.04 -2.33
C GLU A 71 -7.62 -20.19 -3.47
N THR A 72 -6.94 -19.09 -3.81
CA THR A 72 -7.36 -18.18 -4.88
C THR A 72 -7.43 -18.89 -6.23
N ALA A 73 -6.39 -19.65 -6.58
CA ALA A 73 -6.32 -20.38 -7.84
C ALA A 73 -7.41 -21.46 -7.96
N LEU A 74 -7.76 -22.13 -6.87
CA LEU A 74 -8.83 -23.14 -6.88
C LEU A 74 -10.21 -22.49 -6.98
N ILE A 75 -10.46 -21.40 -6.24
CA ILE A 75 -11.74 -20.69 -6.33
C ILE A 75 -11.98 -20.19 -7.75
N ASP A 76 -10.95 -19.65 -8.40
CA ASP A 76 -11.00 -19.19 -9.79
C ASP A 76 -11.21 -20.36 -10.76
N LYS A 77 -10.41 -21.43 -10.63
CA LYS A 77 -10.49 -22.62 -11.50
C LYS A 77 -11.85 -23.29 -11.50
N TYR A 78 -12.53 -23.31 -10.35
CA TYR A 78 -13.85 -23.94 -10.19
C TYR A 78 -15.01 -22.95 -10.17
N ASP A 79 -14.74 -21.66 -10.43
CA ASP A 79 -15.72 -20.56 -10.43
C ASP A 79 -16.63 -20.56 -9.18
N THR A 80 -16.07 -20.84 -8.00
CA THR A 80 -16.91 -21.09 -6.80
C THR A 80 -17.52 -19.81 -6.19
N THR A 81 -17.18 -18.64 -6.74
CA THR A 81 -17.85 -17.36 -6.47
C THR A 81 -19.16 -17.21 -7.23
N ASN A 82 -19.31 -17.92 -8.34
CA ASN A 82 -20.54 -17.99 -9.10
C ASN A 82 -21.56 -18.87 -8.38
N ARG A 83 -22.79 -18.36 -8.25
CA ARG A 83 -23.86 -19.02 -7.50
C ARG A 83 -24.30 -20.34 -8.13
N ASP A 84 -24.03 -20.55 -9.42
CA ASP A 84 -24.36 -21.80 -10.09
C ASP A 84 -23.37 -22.93 -9.76
N PHE A 85 -22.12 -22.59 -9.41
CA PHE A 85 -21.04 -23.55 -9.19
C PHE A 85 -20.53 -23.61 -7.75
N GLY A 86 -20.73 -22.58 -6.93
CA GLY A 86 -20.22 -22.59 -5.56
C GLY A 86 -20.85 -21.62 -4.57
N TYR A 87 -20.22 -21.56 -3.39
CA TYR A 87 -20.68 -20.83 -2.22
C TYR A 87 -19.66 -19.79 -1.70
N ASN A 88 -18.50 -19.66 -2.33
CA ASN A 88 -17.52 -18.67 -1.94
C ASN A 88 -18.07 -17.26 -2.19
N LEU A 89 -17.93 -16.36 -1.21
CA LEU A 89 -18.42 -14.98 -1.37
C LEU A 89 -17.45 -14.12 -2.19
N GLN A 90 -16.16 -14.45 -2.11
CA GLN A 90 -15.06 -13.73 -2.75
C GLN A 90 -14.02 -14.75 -3.18
N SER A 91 -13.18 -14.37 -4.14
CA SER A 91 -12.19 -15.22 -4.80
C SER A 91 -11.00 -15.64 -3.92
N GLY A 92 -11.06 -15.46 -2.59
CA GLY A 92 -9.99 -15.81 -1.66
C GLY A 92 -9.55 -14.66 -0.76
N GLY A 93 -8.71 -14.99 0.21
CA GLY A 93 -8.33 -14.17 1.36
C GLY A 93 -8.02 -12.71 1.07
N THR A 94 -8.84 -11.81 1.61
CA THR A 94 -8.38 -10.47 1.99
C THR A 94 -9.06 -10.03 3.29
N ASN A 95 -8.25 -9.82 4.33
CA ASN A 95 -8.60 -8.90 5.40
C ASN A 95 -8.66 -7.48 4.79
N GLY A 96 -9.70 -7.17 4.01
CA GLY A 96 -10.04 -5.83 3.54
C GLY A 96 -8.98 -5.07 2.73
N LYS A 97 -7.91 -5.71 2.25
CA LYS A 97 -6.89 -5.04 1.42
C LYS A 97 -7.25 -5.23 -0.05
N PRO A 98 -7.69 -4.19 -0.76
CA PRO A 98 -7.93 -4.31 -2.19
C PRO A 98 -6.64 -4.68 -2.91
N ASN A 99 -6.73 -5.63 -3.85
CA ASN A 99 -5.65 -5.91 -4.78
C ASN A 99 -5.37 -4.68 -5.66
N ASP A 100 -4.24 -4.68 -6.36
CA ASP A 100 -3.77 -3.51 -7.13
C ASP A 100 -4.81 -3.03 -8.15
N VAL A 101 -5.50 -3.95 -8.81
CA VAL A 101 -6.58 -3.65 -9.78
C VAL A 101 -7.75 -2.96 -9.09
N THR A 102 -8.21 -3.48 -7.95
CA THR A 102 -9.29 -2.87 -7.17
C THR A 102 -8.88 -1.52 -6.61
N ARG A 103 -7.62 -1.34 -6.17
CA ARG A 103 -7.11 -0.02 -5.74
C ARG A 103 -7.13 0.99 -6.88
N LEU A 104 -6.73 0.58 -8.09
CA LEU A 104 -6.77 1.43 -9.28
C LEU A 104 -8.21 1.85 -9.59
N LYS A 105 -9.14 0.90 -9.68
CA LYS A 105 -10.57 1.21 -9.91
C LYS A 105 -11.16 2.15 -8.87
N MET A 106 -10.83 1.94 -7.59
CA MET A 106 -11.26 2.84 -6.52
C MET A 106 -10.65 4.25 -6.66
N SER A 107 -9.38 4.34 -7.10
CA SER A 107 -8.72 5.63 -7.36
C SER A 107 -9.37 6.34 -8.55
N GLU A 108 -9.65 5.63 -9.63
CA GLU A 108 -10.31 6.17 -10.83
C GLU A 108 -11.71 6.70 -10.51
N ASN A 109 -12.49 5.95 -9.73
CA ASN A 109 -13.84 6.34 -9.32
C ASN A 109 -13.89 7.60 -8.43
N HIS A 110 -12.77 8.01 -7.83
CA HIS A 110 -12.67 9.21 -6.99
C HIS A 110 -11.78 10.30 -7.59
N ALA A 111 -11.40 10.17 -8.86
CA ALA A 111 -10.52 11.13 -9.53
C ALA A 111 -11.12 12.55 -9.55
N ASP A 112 -12.44 12.65 -9.69
CA ASP A 112 -13.26 13.87 -9.74
C ASP A 112 -13.30 14.67 -8.43
N VAL A 113 -12.94 14.06 -7.30
CA VAL A 113 -12.91 14.71 -5.98
C VAL A 113 -11.53 14.69 -5.33
N SER A 114 -10.51 14.31 -6.10
CA SER A 114 -9.12 14.17 -5.64
C SER A 114 -8.21 15.26 -6.22
N GLY A 115 -7.00 15.38 -5.66
CA GLY A 115 -6.01 16.33 -6.14
C GLY A 115 -6.55 17.76 -6.15
N GLU A 116 -6.52 18.38 -7.33
CA GLU A 116 -6.98 19.77 -7.53
C GLU A 116 -8.51 19.91 -7.47
N ASN A 117 -9.25 18.84 -7.77
CA ASN A 117 -10.70 18.82 -7.74
C ASN A 117 -11.26 18.68 -6.31
N ASN A 118 -10.41 18.43 -5.32
CA ASN A 118 -10.84 18.36 -3.93
C ASN A 118 -11.46 19.72 -3.52
N PRO A 119 -12.68 19.76 -2.95
CA PRO A 119 -13.31 21.02 -2.52
C PRO A 119 -12.52 21.83 -1.49
N MET A 120 -11.57 21.20 -0.81
CA MET A 120 -10.65 21.80 0.15
C MET A 120 -9.24 22.03 -0.40
N TYR A 121 -9.02 21.81 -1.70
CA TYR A 121 -7.76 22.14 -2.35
C TYR A 121 -7.43 23.63 -2.17
N HIS A 122 -6.18 23.93 -1.79
CA HIS A 122 -5.72 25.28 -1.40
C HIS A 122 -6.41 25.95 -0.19
N LYS A 123 -7.35 25.29 0.48
CA LYS A 123 -8.01 25.84 1.68
C LYS A 123 -7.27 25.44 2.95
N ASN A 124 -7.12 26.39 3.87
CA ASN A 124 -6.56 26.16 5.20
C ASN A 124 -7.67 26.14 6.25
N HIS A 125 -7.56 25.25 7.25
CA HIS A 125 -8.48 25.27 8.39
C HIS A 125 -8.30 26.56 9.22
N SER A 126 -9.40 27.08 9.75
CA SER A 126 -9.37 28.20 10.70
C SER A 126 -8.60 27.83 11.97
N LEU A 127 -8.11 28.85 12.69
CA LEU A 127 -7.44 28.64 13.98
C LEU A 127 -8.35 27.91 14.96
N GLU A 128 -9.63 28.26 15.01
CA GLU A 128 -10.61 27.61 15.88
C GLU A 128 -10.76 26.12 15.55
N THR A 129 -10.92 25.77 14.26
CA THR A 129 -11.02 24.37 13.81
C THR A 129 -9.76 23.59 14.15
N ARG A 130 -8.57 24.19 13.94
CA ARG A 130 -7.28 23.57 14.29
C ARG A 130 -7.18 23.28 15.78
N LEU A 131 -7.63 24.21 16.63
CA LEU A 131 -7.64 24.03 18.08
C LEU A 131 -8.60 22.90 18.50
N LYS A 132 -9.80 22.83 17.93
CA LYS A 132 -10.76 21.74 18.19
C LYS A 132 -10.18 20.37 17.79
N MET A 133 -9.58 20.26 16.61
CA MET A 133 -8.92 19.02 16.15
C MET A 133 -7.77 18.60 17.07
N SER A 134 -6.98 19.56 17.57
CA SER A 134 -5.88 19.29 18.51
C SER A 134 -6.41 18.73 19.85
N LYS A 135 -7.44 19.37 20.42
CA LYS A 135 -8.08 18.93 21.67
C LYS A 135 -8.65 17.50 21.59
N ASN A 136 -9.17 17.11 20.43
CA ASN A 136 -9.74 15.77 20.22
C ASN A 136 -8.70 14.67 20.00
N ARG A 137 -7.39 14.98 19.98
CA ARG A 137 -6.32 14.00 19.76
C ARG A 137 -5.21 14.07 20.82
N PRO A 138 -5.55 14.01 22.12
CA PRO A 138 -4.58 14.19 23.21
C PRO A 138 -3.49 13.10 23.25
N SER A 139 -3.78 11.91 22.71
CA SER A 139 -2.82 10.81 22.59
C SER A 139 -1.73 11.05 21.54
N TYR A 140 -1.80 12.10 20.73
CA TYR A 140 -0.80 12.42 19.71
C TYR A 140 0.09 13.61 20.09
N ILE A 141 0.03 14.05 21.34
CA ILE A 141 0.75 15.24 21.84
C ILE A 141 1.86 14.82 22.80
N GLY A 142 3.02 15.46 22.65
CA GLY A 142 4.17 15.26 23.54
C GLY A 142 4.55 13.79 23.66
N LYS A 143 4.80 13.33 24.90
CA LYS A 143 5.23 11.96 25.22
C LYS A 143 4.23 10.87 24.84
N ASN A 144 2.95 11.21 24.69
CA ASN A 144 1.91 10.24 24.33
C ASN A 144 1.93 9.89 22.84
N ASN A 145 2.53 10.74 22.01
CA ASN A 145 2.62 10.48 20.58
C ASN A 145 3.36 9.16 20.35
N PRO A 146 2.80 8.20 19.57
CA PRO A 146 3.44 6.90 19.31
C PRO A 146 4.85 7.00 18.71
N ASN A 147 5.18 8.15 18.12
CA ASN A 147 6.49 8.45 17.53
C ASN A 147 7.36 9.37 18.40
N TYR A 148 6.92 9.73 19.61
CA TYR A 148 7.72 10.55 20.50
C TYR A 148 9.04 9.86 20.84
N GLY A 149 10.15 10.56 20.64
CA GLY A 149 11.50 10.04 20.88
C GLY A 149 11.98 8.95 19.91
N LYS A 150 11.13 8.47 18.99
CA LYS A 150 11.54 7.48 17.98
C LYS A 150 12.39 8.14 16.90
N LYS A 151 13.57 7.58 16.64
CA LYS A 151 14.39 7.98 15.49
C LYS A 151 13.85 7.30 14.22
N CYS A 152 13.85 8.05 13.13
CA CYS A 152 13.55 7.51 11.80
C CYS A 152 14.52 6.37 11.48
N SER A 153 14.03 5.30 10.83
CA SER A 153 14.87 4.17 10.43
C SER A 153 15.97 4.62 9.46
N GLU A 154 17.13 3.95 9.47
CA GLU A 154 18.19 4.24 8.50
C GLU A 154 17.71 4.05 7.06
N TYR A 155 16.87 3.04 6.81
CA TYR A 155 16.23 2.84 5.52
C TYR A 155 15.42 4.08 5.08
N SER A 156 14.57 4.61 5.95
CA SER A 156 13.76 5.79 5.65
C SER A 156 14.61 7.05 5.43
N LYS A 157 15.69 7.21 6.20
CA LYS A 157 16.68 8.28 5.97
C LYS A 157 17.35 8.14 4.61
N GLU A 158 17.74 6.91 4.24
CA GLU A 158 18.36 6.61 2.94
C GLU A 158 17.44 6.95 1.78
N MET A 159 16.18 6.51 1.84
CA MET A 159 15.19 6.80 0.80
C MET A 159 14.95 8.30 0.64
N THR A 160 14.94 9.04 1.75
CA THR A 160 14.86 10.51 1.73
C THR A 160 16.09 11.13 1.09
N ARG A 161 17.29 10.66 1.45
CA ARG A 161 18.56 11.13 0.88
C ARG A 161 18.62 10.90 -0.62
N LYS A 162 18.28 9.68 -1.08
CA LYS A 162 18.24 9.33 -2.51
C LYS A 162 17.27 10.22 -3.27
N LYS A 163 16.04 10.38 -2.76
CA LYS A 163 15.02 11.25 -3.40
C LYS A 163 15.46 12.71 -3.51
N ASN A 164 16.18 13.23 -2.51
CA ASN A 164 16.63 14.62 -2.48
C ASN A 164 17.96 14.84 -3.22
N SER A 165 18.70 13.77 -3.56
CA SER A 165 19.97 13.85 -4.29
C SER A 165 19.69 13.96 -5.80
N LYS A 166 19.29 15.17 -6.22
CA LYS A 166 19.06 15.49 -7.64
C LYS A 166 20.38 15.89 -8.31
N PRO A 167 20.79 15.25 -9.41
CA PRO A 167 21.99 15.63 -10.15
C PRO A 167 21.93 17.07 -10.66
N ILE A 168 23.08 17.74 -10.63
CA ILE A 168 23.22 19.13 -11.07
C ILE A 168 24.45 19.30 -11.95
N VAL A 169 24.42 20.33 -12.79
CA VAL A 169 25.53 20.73 -13.64
C VAL A 169 26.09 22.07 -13.17
N GLN A 170 27.40 22.12 -13.00
CA GLN A 170 28.17 23.32 -12.73
C GLN A 170 28.57 23.98 -14.05
N LEU A 171 28.31 25.28 -14.15
CA LEU A 171 28.62 26.08 -15.34
C LEU A 171 29.49 27.28 -14.98
N THR A 172 30.27 27.77 -15.95
CA THR A 172 30.89 29.09 -15.85
C THR A 172 29.81 30.18 -15.79
N LYS A 173 30.20 31.43 -15.47
CA LYS A 173 29.25 32.56 -15.51
C LYS A 173 28.65 32.77 -16.90
N ASP A 174 29.42 32.44 -17.92
CA ASP A 174 29.06 32.55 -19.33
C ASP A 174 28.22 31.35 -19.82
N GLY A 175 28.03 30.34 -18.97
CA GLY A 175 27.16 29.19 -19.24
C GLY A 175 27.88 27.98 -19.82
N GLU A 176 29.21 27.98 -19.86
CA GLU A 176 29.99 26.84 -20.35
C GLU A 176 30.02 25.70 -19.33
N TYR A 177 29.97 24.47 -19.83
CA TYR A 177 30.01 23.27 -18.99
C TYR A 177 31.35 23.13 -18.26
N ILE A 178 31.28 22.91 -16.95
CA ILE A 178 32.46 22.57 -16.14
C ILE A 178 32.39 21.11 -15.72
N ARG A 179 31.34 20.73 -14.98
CA ARG A 179 31.24 19.40 -14.35
C ARG A 179 29.83 19.06 -13.92
N LYS A 180 29.49 17.77 -13.97
CA LYS A 180 28.30 17.18 -13.35
C LYS A 180 28.58 16.67 -11.93
N TRP A 181 27.61 16.87 -11.04
CA TRP A 181 27.59 16.39 -9.66
C TRP A 181 26.34 15.54 -9.42
N ASN A 182 26.41 14.52 -8.56
CA ASN A 182 25.23 13.71 -8.22
C ASN A 182 24.24 14.47 -7.35
N SER A 183 24.67 15.54 -6.66
CA SER A 183 23.77 16.44 -5.92
C SER A 183 24.40 17.79 -5.58
N ALA A 184 23.55 18.78 -5.28
CA ALA A 184 23.97 20.05 -4.68
C ALA A 184 24.72 19.89 -3.35
N SER A 185 24.40 18.85 -2.57
CA SER A 185 25.13 18.53 -1.33
C SER A 185 26.55 18.03 -1.61
N GLU A 186 26.72 17.23 -2.66
CA GLU A 186 28.04 16.74 -3.07
C GLU A 186 28.90 17.87 -3.62
N ALA A 187 28.37 18.69 -4.52
CA ALA A 187 29.05 19.87 -5.03
C ALA A 187 29.45 20.83 -3.90
N GLY A 188 28.52 21.09 -2.98
CA GLY A 188 28.76 21.99 -1.85
C GLY A 188 29.89 21.53 -0.93
N ARG A 189 29.97 20.23 -0.63
CA ARG A 189 31.08 19.68 0.18
C ARG A 189 32.43 19.75 -0.52
N ASN A 190 32.47 19.52 -1.83
CA ASN A 190 33.73 19.48 -2.58
C ASN A 190 34.26 20.88 -2.92
N LEU A 191 33.38 21.86 -3.07
CA LEU A 191 33.74 23.24 -3.45
C LEU A 191 33.69 24.23 -2.28
N ASP A 192 33.37 23.75 -1.08
CA ASP A 192 33.10 24.57 0.10
C ASP A 192 32.04 25.67 -0.14
N ILE A 193 30.96 25.28 -0.82
CA ILE A 193 29.82 26.15 -1.13
C ILE A 193 28.60 25.66 -0.35
N ARG A 194 27.84 26.57 0.24
CA ARG A 194 26.60 26.22 0.91
C ARG A 194 25.59 25.61 -0.09
N GLN A 195 25.27 24.33 0.10
CA GLN A 195 24.34 23.56 -0.75
C GLN A 195 22.99 24.27 -0.97
N SER A 196 22.47 24.97 0.04
CA SER A 196 21.19 25.67 -0.07
C SER A 196 21.26 26.81 -1.07
N THR A 197 22.43 27.44 -1.22
CA THR A 197 22.67 28.50 -2.19
C THR A 197 22.74 27.93 -3.60
N ILE A 198 23.45 26.80 -3.80
CA ILE A 198 23.45 26.08 -5.08
C ILE A 198 22.02 25.71 -5.49
N SER A 199 21.23 25.17 -4.55
CA SER A 199 19.85 24.76 -4.83
C SER A 199 18.94 25.94 -5.18
N LYS A 200 19.14 27.11 -4.57
CA LYS A 200 18.42 28.35 -4.93
C LYS A 200 18.71 28.76 -6.37
N VAL A 201 19.98 28.69 -6.78
CA VAL A 201 20.39 29.00 -8.16
C VAL A 201 19.73 28.03 -9.14
N CYS A 202 19.79 26.72 -8.88
CA CYS A 202 19.11 25.73 -9.74
C CYS A 202 17.59 25.96 -9.82
N ASN A 203 16.96 26.44 -8.74
CA ASN A 203 15.52 26.71 -8.72
C ASN A 203 15.14 28.07 -9.36
N GLY A 204 16.11 28.82 -9.91
CA GLY A 204 15.84 30.12 -10.53
C GLY A 204 15.45 31.21 -9.54
N ASP A 205 16.02 31.22 -8.33
CA ASP A 205 15.76 32.25 -7.32
C ASP A 205 16.02 33.66 -7.89
N LYS A 206 15.06 34.57 -7.65
CA LYS A 206 15.07 35.93 -8.20
C LYS A 206 16.26 36.78 -7.75
N TYR A 207 16.86 36.48 -6.60
CA TYR A 207 17.95 37.27 -6.01
C TYR A 207 19.29 36.55 -6.01
N CYS A 208 19.30 35.24 -6.30
CA CYS A 208 20.49 34.40 -6.23
C CYS A 208 20.72 33.69 -7.58
N HIS A 209 21.54 34.29 -8.42
CA HIS A 209 21.83 33.79 -9.77
C HIS A 209 23.15 33.00 -9.87
N THR A 210 23.99 33.02 -8.82
CA THR A 210 25.25 32.28 -8.77
C THR A 210 25.53 31.77 -7.37
N ALA A 211 26.30 30.69 -7.25
CA ALA A 211 26.82 30.19 -5.98
C ALA A 211 28.29 29.81 -6.14
N GLY A 212 29.15 30.34 -5.27
CA GLY A 212 30.61 30.17 -5.36
C GLY A 212 31.22 30.70 -6.66
N GLY A 213 30.57 31.67 -7.31
CA GLY A 213 31.02 32.23 -8.59
C GLY A 213 30.56 31.46 -9.84
N TYR A 214 29.81 30.36 -9.68
CA TYR A 214 29.33 29.52 -10.77
C TYR A 214 27.81 29.63 -10.97
N LYS A 215 27.36 29.32 -12.18
CA LYS A 215 25.95 29.03 -12.46
C LYS A 215 25.67 27.55 -12.23
N TRP A 216 24.42 27.24 -11.89
CA TRP A 216 23.99 25.89 -11.52
C TRP A 216 22.62 25.61 -12.10
N VAL A 217 22.45 24.44 -12.70
CA VAL A 217 21.18 23.97 -13.25
C VAL A 217 20.98 22.50 -12.88
N TYR A 218 19.72 22.05 -12.80
CA TYR A 218 19.46 20.62 -12.67
C TYR A 218 19.83 19.92 -13.98
N GLU A 219 20.38 18.70 -13.89
CA GLU A 219 20.78 17.95 -15.09
C GLU A 219 19.63 17.78 -16.09
N GLY A 220 18.42 17.50 -15.60
CA GLY A 220 17.25 17.34 -16.46
C GLY A 220 16.85 18.60 -17.24
N GLU A 221 17.25 19.78 -16.76
CA GLU A 221 16.99 21.07 -17.44
C GLU A 221 18.15 21.48 -18.37
N TYR A 222 19.34 20.90 -18.19
CA TYR A 222 20.51 21.16 -19.05
C TYR A 222 20.46 20.38 -20.36
N LEU A 223 19.82 19.21 -20.37
CA LEU A 223 19.73 18.31 -21.53
C LEU A 223 18.55 18.64 -22.47
N THR A 224 17.73 19.63 -22.11
CA THR A 224 16.57 20.14 -22.87
C THR A 224 16.89 21.48 -23.51
#